data_AF-A0A6P0XF99-F1
#
_entry.id   AF-A0A6P0XF99-F1
#
_cell.length_a   1.000
_cell.length_b   1.000
_cell.length_c   1.000
_cell.angle_alpha   90.00
_cell.angle_beta   90.00
_cell.angle_gamma   90.00
#
_symmetry.space_group_name_H-M   'P 1'
#
loop_
_entity.id
_entity.type
_entity.pdbx_description
1 polymer ?
#
loop_
_entity_poly.entity_id
_entity_poly.type
_entity_poly.pdbx_seq_one_letter_code
_entity_poly.pdbx_strand_id
1 'polypeptide(L)'
;MWLFRSRRFDRSCIKRPYLRIAEKNSRFSSSSRYGFVQAIRTGLDQAGFKNIPILSYAAKYASSYYRPFRDAAESAPQFGDRRTRTYQIDPGNGREALKEIQLDIAEGADMLMVKPALAYMDIIWRVKEATNLPNY
;
A
#
# COMPACT_ATOMS: atom_id res chain seq x y z
N MET A 1 -5.35 -4.54 -9.17
CA MET A 1 -6.03 -3.51 -8.35
C MET A 1 -4.98 -2.70 -7.61
N TRP A 2 -5.06 -1.37 -7.59
CA TRP A 2 -4.06 -0.50 -6.93
C TRP A 2 -4.35 -0.39 -5.42
N LEU A 3 -3.42 -0.81 -4.57
CA LEU A 3 -3.65 -1.00 -3.13
C LEU A 3 -3.26 0.20 -2.25
N PHE A 4 -4.02 1.30 -2.27
CA PHE A 4 -3.64 2.46 -1.47
C PHE A 4 -3.89 2.24 0.04
N ARG A 5 -2.82 2.04 0.85
CA ARG A 5 -2.88 2.04 2.33
C ARG A 5 -3.27 3.45 2.85
N SER A 6 -4.58 3.75 2.94
CA SER A 6 -5.17 4.98 3.50
C SER A 6 -6.53 4.70 4.16
N ARG A 7 -6.83 5.36 5.29
CA ARG A 7 -8.15 5.27 5.97
C ARG A 7 -9.29 5.98 5.22
N ARG A 8 -9.00 6.83 4.22
CA ARG A 8 -10.02 7.40 3.33
C ARG A 8 -9.79 6.85 1.94
N PHE A 9 -10.51 5.77 1.66
CA PHE A 9 -10.71 5.25 0.32
C PHE A 9 -11.83 6.07 -0.31
N ASP A 10 -11.53 6.91 -1.31
CA ASP A 10 -12.57 7.58 -2.09
C ASP A 10 -13.34 6.53 -2.89
N ARG A 11 -14.62 6.39 -2.55
CA ARG A 11 -15.54 5.40 -3.09
C ARG A 11 -15.84 5.62 -4.57
N SER A 12 -15.59 6.82 -5.10
CA SER A 12 -15.93 7.17 -6.48
C SER A 12 -14.98 6.56 -7.53
N CYS A 13 -13.74 6.22 -7.14
CA CYS A 13 -12.68 5.83 -8.07
C CYS A 13 -12.64 4.34 -8.43
N ILE A 14 -13.52 3.51 -7.84
CA ILE A 14 -13.51 2.05 -8.01
C ILE A 14 -14.78 1.58 -8.72
N LYS A 15 -14.66 0.79 -9.80
CA LYS A 15 -15.82 0.19 -10.47
C LYS A 15 -16.64 -0.66 -9.46
N ARG A 16 -17.97 -0.50 -9.45
CA ARG A 16 -18.96 -1.08 -8.51
C ARG A 16 -18.68 -2.51 -7.96
N PRO A 17 -18.22 -3.53 -8.72
CA PRO A 17 -17.93 -4.84 -8.14
C PRO A 17 -16.77 -4.83 -7.12
N TYR A 18 -15.78 -3.97 -7.32
CA TYR A 18 -14.59 -3.86 -6.46
C TYR A 18 -14.87 -3.07 -5.18
N LEU A 19 -15.82 -2.12 -5.22
CA LEU A 19 -16.35 -1.43 -4.04
C LEU A 19 -16.92 -2.40 -3.03
N ARG A 20 -17.67 -3.41 -3.47
CA ARG A 20 -18.30 -4.41 -2.59
C ARG A 20 -17.29 -5.27 -1.83
N ILE A 21 -16.13 -5.54 -2.44
CA ILE A 21 -15.01 -6.28 -1.82
C ILE A 21 -14.30 -5.38 -0.81
N ALA A 22 -14.07 -4.12 -1.16
CA ALA A 22 -13.54 -3.11 -0.26
C ALA A 22 -14.49 -2.82 0.92
N GLU A 23 -15.81 -2.81 0.71
CA GLU A 23 -16.84 -2.59 1.73
C GLU A 23 -16.96 -3.77 2.70
N LYS A 24 -16.97 -5.02 2.20
CA LYS A 24 -16.91 -6.21 3.08
C LYS A 24 -15.64 -6.23 3.93
N ASN A 25 -14.52 -5.75 3.38
CA ASN A 25 -13.22 -5.71 4.04
C ASN A 25 -12.95 -4.41 4.83
N SER A 26 -13.82 -3.40 4.74
CA SER A 26 -13.68 -2.10 5.43
C SER A 26 -13.84 -2.16 6.95
N ARG A 27 -14.22 -3.32 7.50
CA ARG A 27 -14.20 -3.61 8.94
C ARG A 27 -12.81 -3.98 9.48
N PHE A 28 -11.80 -4.19 8.62
CA PHE A 28 -10.43 -4.37 9.07
C PHE A 28 -9.83 -3.02 9.44
N SER A 29 -9.86 -2.69 10.72
CA SER A 29 -9.27 -1.49 11.29
C SER A 29 -7.77 -1.47 11.04
N SER A 30 -7.34 -0.70 10.05
CA SER A 30 -6.03 -0.05 9.92
C SER A 30 -4.91 -0.62 10.79
N SER A 31 -4.42 -1.79 10.43
CA SER A 31 -3.11 -2.24 10.85
C SER A 31 -2.29 -2.36 9.56
N SER A 32 -1.37 -1.42 9.34
CA SER A 32 -0.06 -1.94 9.01
C SER A 32 0.26 -2.88 10.16
N ARG A 33 0.34 -4.18 9.87
CA ARG A 33 1.58 -4.92 10.10
C ARG A 33 1.50 -6.40 9.69
N TYR A 34 0.33 -7.05 9.60
CA TYR A 34 0.26 -8.45 9.13
C TYR A 34 -1.13 -8.79 8.55
N GLY A 35 -1.17 -9.28 7.31
CA GLY A 35 -2.33 -9.94 6.69
C GLY A 35 -3.23 -9.08 5.79
N PHE A 36 -2.83 -7.86 5.42
CA PHE A 36 -3.70 -6.99 4.61
C PHE A 36 -3.81 -7.45 3.14
N VAL A 37 -2.69 -7.83 2.53
CA VAL A 37 -2.67 -8.38 1.18
C VAL A 37 -3.42 -9.71 1.17
N GLN A 38 -3.21 -10.53 2.21
CA GLN A 38 -3.90 -11.80 2.38
C GLN A 38 -5.43 -11.63 2.53
N ALA A 39 -5.88 -10.63 3.29
CA ALA A 39 -7.30 -10.33 3.45
C ALA A 39 -7.96 -9.92 2.12
N ILE A 40 -7.24 -9.14 1.30
CA ILE A 40 -7.72 -8.74 -0.02
C ILE A 40 -7.72 -9.91 -0.99
N ARG A 41 -6.66 -10.73 -0.99
CA ARG A 41 -6.59 -11.97 -1.79
C ARG A 41 -7.76 -12.89 -1.46
N THR A 42 -8.00 -13.14 -0.18
CA THR A 42 -9.13 -13.95 0.30
C THR A 42 -10.47 -13.37 -0.13
N GLY A 43 -10.67 -12.06 -0.01
CA GLY A 43 -11.91 -11.39 -0.43
C GLY A 43 -12.15 -11.44 -1.94
N LEU A 44 -11.09 -11.33 -2.75
CA LEU A 44 -11.16 -11.50 -4.20
C LEU A 44 -11.50 -12.95 -4.57
N ASP A 45 -10.88 -13.93 -3.91
CA ASP A 45 -11.10 -15.35 -4.19
C ASP A 45 -12.52 -15.79 -3.85
N GLN A 46 -13.05 -15.36 -2.70
CA GLN A 46 -14.44 -15.59 -2.30
C GLN A 46 -15.45 -14.97 -3.28
N ALA A 47 -15.07 -13.87 -3.93
CA ALA A 47 -15.88 -13.21 -4.94
C ALA A 47 -15.65 -13.75 -6.37
N GLY A 48 -14.82 -14.79 -6.54
CA GLY A 48 -14.52 -15.43 -7.83
C GLY A 48 -13.44 -14.73 -8.68
N PHE A 49 -12.78 -13.70 -8.16
CA PHE A 49 -11.79 -12.88 -8.88
C PHE A 49 -10.35 -13.39 -8.72
N LYS A 50 -10.12 -14.69 -8.96
CA LYS A 50 -8.81 -15.34 -8.75
C LYS A 50 -7.69 -14.76 -9.61
N ASN A 51 -8.02 -14.33 -10.83
CA ASN A 51 -7.03 -13.85 -11.81
C ASN A 51 -6.69 -12.35 -11.69
N ILE A 52 -7.27 -11.64 -10.70
CA ILE A 52 -7.00 -10.21 -10.52
C ILE A 52 -5.68 -10.04 -9.73
N PRO A 53 -4.67 -9.37 -10.31
CA PRO A 53 -3.41 -9.16 -9.62
C PRO A 53 -3.51 -8.05 -8.56
N ILE A 54 -2.70 -8.20 -7.50
CA ILE A 54 -2.58 -7.30 -6.36
C ILE A 54 -1.23 -6.56 -6.45
N LEU A 55 -1.29 -5.24 -6.59
CA LEU A 55 -0.12 -4.37 -6.52
C LEU A 55 -0.02 -3.76 -5.12
N SER A 56 0.91 -4.26 -4.30
CA SER A 56 1.09 -3.74 -2.95
C SER A 56 1.98 -2.50 -2.91
N TYR A 57 1.58 -1.52 -2.11
CA TYR A 57 2.42 -0.38 -1.72
C TYR A 57 3.34 -0.80 -0.57
N ALA A 58 4.24 -1.73 -0.88
CA ALA A 58 5.02 -2.47 0.09
C ALA A 58 5.97 -1.59 0.89
N ALA A 59 6.57 -0.58 0.27
CA ALA A 59 7.41 0.38 0.96
C ALA A 59 6.90 1.82 0.77
N LYS A 60 6.11 2.31 1.72
CA LYS A 60 5.58 3.69 1.71
C LYS A 60 6.23 4.52 2.82
N TYR A 61 7.18 5.37 2.43
CA TYR A 61 7.95 6.21 3.35
C TYR A 61 7.20 7.47 3.79
N ALA A 62 7.50 7.93 5.00
CA ALA A 62 7.02 9.20 5.53
C ALA A 62 7.76 10.39 4.92
N SER A 63 7.38 10.79 3.72
CA SER A 63 8.10 11.79 2.93
C SER A 63 7.33 13.10 2.72
N SER A 64 8.07 14.22 2.69
CA SER A 64 7.58 15.55 2.31
C SER A 64 7.24 15.65 0.81
N TYR A 65 7.71 14.72 -0.02
CA TYR A 65 7.43 14.67 -1.47
C TYR A 65 5.93 14.57 -1.78
N TYR A 66 5.10 14.17 -0.82
CA TYR A 66 3.65 14.11 -1.00
C TYR A 66 2.94 15.44 -0.78
N ARG A 67 3.63 16.50 -0.36
CA ARG A 67 3.00 17.80 -0.08
C ARG A 67 2.26 18.37 -1.29
N PRO A 68 2.86 18.50 -2.50
CA PRO A 68 2.13 19.05 -3.66
C PRO A 68 0.88 18.23 -4.01
N PHE A 69 0.96 16.91 -3.88
CA PHE A 69 -0.19 16.02 -4.08
C PHE A 69 -1.28 16.22 -3.03
N ARG A 70 -0.92 16.42 -1.76
CA ARG A 70 -1.88 16.64 -0.68
C ARG A 70 -2.63 17.95 -0.86
N ASP A 71 -1.90 19.00 -1.24
CA ASP A 71 -2.45 20.34 -1.49
C ASP A 71 -3.43 20.30 -2.67
N ALA A 72 -3.05 19.66 -3.77
CA ALA A 72 -3.92 19.50 -4.95
C ALA A 72 -5.16 18.62 -4.68
N ALA A 73 -5.05 17.62 -3.81
CA ALA A 73 -6.16 16.73 -3.48
C ALA A 73 -7.11 17.28 -2.40
N GLU A 74 -6.95 18.55 -1.99
CA GLU A 74 -7.64 19.17 -0.82
C GLU A 74 -7.57 18.29 0.44
N SER A 75 -6.53 17.45 0.51
CA SER A 75 -6.37 16.41 1.53
C SER A 75 -5.38 16.85 2.59
N ALA A 76 -5.40 18.15 2.89
CA ALA A 76 -4.60 18.72 3.95
C ALA A 76 -4.92 17.97 5.26
N PRO A 77 -3.91 17.43 5.97
CA PRO A 77 -4.15 16.83 7.27
C PRO A 77 -4.73 17.90 8.18
N GLN A 78 -5.97 17.69 8.66
CA GLN A 78 -6.56 18.57 9.67
C GLN A 78 -5.60 18.66 10.86
N PHE A 79 -5.35 19.89 11.31
CA PHE A 79 -4.37 20.24 12.34
C PHE A 79 -4.35 19.22 13.49
N GLY A 80 -3.16 18.66 13.77
CA GLY A 80 -2.92 17.74 14.88
C GLY A 80 -2.74 16.26 14.51
N ASP A 81 -2.95 15.86 13.26
CA ASP A 81 -2.96 14.44 12.91
C ASP A 81 -1.57 13.85 12.61
N ARG A 82 -0.79 13.60 13.67
CA ARG A 82 0.37 12.67 13.65
C ARG A 82 0.01 11.26 13.13
N ARG A 83 -1.28 10.95 12.92
CA ARG A 83 -1.82 9.65 12.47
C ARG A 83 -1.50 9.27 11.02
N THR A 84 -0.99 10.18 10.18
CA THR A 84 -0.52 9.79 8.83
C THR A 84 0.89 9.19 8.82
N ARG A 85 1.67 9.38 9.90
CA ARG A 85 3.05 8.89 10.03
C ARG A 85 3.16 7.51 10.68
N THR A 86 2.17 7.10 11.47
CA THR A 86 2.20 5.85 12.23
C THR A 86 2.16 4.56 11.40
N TYR A 87 1.84 4.64 10.10
CA TYR A 87 1.85 3.49 9.17
C TYR A 87 2.87 3.64 8.03
N GLN A 88 3.64 4.72 8.02
CA GLN A 88 4.63 4.99 6.99
C GLN A 88 6.01 4.66 7.52
N ILE A 89 6.87 4.12 6.66
CA ILE A 89 8.23 3.74 7.02
C ILE A 89 9.02 5.01 7.33
N ASP A 90 9.87 4.95 8.35
CA ASP A 90 10.81 6.04 8.62
C ASP A 90 11.75 6.23 7.42
N PRO A 91 11.94 7.46 6.90
CA PRO A 91 12.82 7.74 5.77
C PRO A 91 14.21 7.12 5.83
N GLY A 92 14.79 6.97 7.03
CA GLY A 92 16.12 6.38 7.19
C GLY A 92 16.15 4.85 7.22
N ASN A 93 14.99 4.18 7.24
CA ASN A 93 14.91 2.76 7.61
C ASN A 93 14.71 1.83 6.41
N GLY A 94 15.78 1.57 5.67
CA GLY A 94 15.75 0.61 4.55
C GLY A 94 15.57 -0.86 4.96
N ARG A 95 15.90 -1.24 6.21
CA ARG A 95 15.72 -2.62 6.68
C ARG A 95 14.25 -2.96 6.90
N GLU A 96 13.49 -2.02 7.48
CA GLU A 96 12.05 -2.18 7.68
C GLU A 96 11.31 -2.29 6.34
N ALA A 97 11.72 -1.53 5.32
CA ALA A 97 11.15 -1.65 3.98
C ALA A 97 11.29 -3.07 3.41
N LEU A 98 12.49 -3.65 3.46
CA LEU A 98 12.69 -5.03 2.98
C LEU A 98 11.86 -6.04 3.76
N LYS A 99 11.69 -5.84 5.08
CA LYS A 99 10.84 -6.70 5.89
C LYS A 99 9.36 -6.62 5.46
N GLU A 100 8.82 -5.40 5.31
CA GLU A 100 7.43 -5.21 4.85
C GLU A 100 7.21 -5.80 3.45
N ILE A 101 8.19 -5.67 2.57
CA ILE A 101 8.15 -6.26 1.23
C ILE A 101 8.07 -7.78 1.30
N GLN A 102 8.93 -8.43 2.09
CA GLN A 102 8.89 -9.89 2.24
C GLN A 102 7.56 -10.39 2.82
N LEU A 103 6.96 -9.62 3.74
CA LEU A 103 5.63 -9.93 4.28
C LEU A 103 4.55 -9.84 3.19
N ASP A 104 4.52 -8.76 2.41
CA ASP A 104 3.54 -8.61 1.34
C ASP A 104 3.70 -9.70 0.25
N ILE A 105 4.92 -10.14 -0.04
CA ILE A 105 5.18 -11.29 -0.93
C ILE A 105 4.58 -12.57 -0.35
N ALA A 106 4.83 -12.85 0.93
CA ALA A 106 4.30 -14.03 1.61
C ALA A 106 2.76 -14.03 1.70
N GLU A 107 2.15 -12.85 1.74
CA GLU A 107 0.70 -12.66 1.75
C GLU A 107 0.04 -12.78 0.36
N GLY A 108 0.84 -12.89 -0.71
CA GLY A 108 0.36 -13.09 -2.08
C GLY A 108 0.25 -11.81 -2.92
N ALA A 109 1.14 -10.84 -2.71
CA ALA A 109 1.26 -9.70 -3.62
C ALA A 109 1.90 -10.15 -4.94
N ASP A 110 1.26 -9.82 -6.06
CA ASP A 110 1.76 -10.12 -7.40
C ASP A 110 2.78 -9.09 -7.89
N MET A 111 2.71 -7.87 -7.34
CA MET A 111 3.55 -6.74 -7.72
C MET A 111 3.82 -5.85 -6.51
N LEU A 112 4.94 -5.14 -6.53
CA LEU A 112 5.41 -4.31 -5.43
C LEU A 112 5.61 -2.86 -5.87
N MET A 113 5.45 -1.92 -4.94
CA MET A 113 5.69 -0.51 -5.18
C MET A 113 6.44 0.15 -4.04
N VAL A 114 7.43 0.97 -4.39
CA VAL A 114 8.19 1.80 -3.45
C VAL A 114 7.80 3.27 -3.66
N LYS A 115 7.49 3.97 -2.57
CA LYS A 115 7.06 5.37 -2.63
C LYS A 115 7.73 6.22 -1.53
N PRO A 116 8.27 7.41 -1.85
CA PRO A 116 8.43 7.98 -3.20
C PRO A 116 9.58 7.30 -3.96
N ALA A 117 9.49 7.26 -5.29
CA ALA A 117 10.49 6.54 -6.09
C ALA A 117 11.84 7.26 -6.11
N LEU A 118 11.91 8.50 -6.62
CA LEU A 118 13.18 9.20 -6.92
C LEU A 118 14.18 9.24 -5.76
N ALA A 119 13.71 9.42 -4.53
CA ALA A 119 14.56 9.51 -3.34
C ALA A 119 14.93 8.15 -2.71
N TYR A 120 14.36 7.05 -3.20
CA TYR A 120 14.52 5.69 -2.64
C TYR A 120 14.86 4.66 -3.72
N MET A 121 15.66 5.09 -4.72
CA MET A 121 16.15 4.22 -5.80
C MET A 121 17.04 3.09 -5.27
N ASP A 122 17.74 3.32 -4.17
CA ASP A 122 18.48 2.29 -3.43
C ASP A 122 17.56 1.17 -2.92
N ILE A 123 16.37 1.53 -2.44
CA ILE A 123 15.38 0.56 -1.97
C ILE A 123 14.78 -0.21 -3.13
N ILE A 124 14.45 0.48 -4.23
CA ILE A 124 13.94 -0.17 -5.46
C ILE A 124 14.96 -1.19 -5.98
N TRP A 125 16.24 -0.82 -6.03
CA TRP A 125 17.30 -1.73 -6.41
C TRP A 125 17.37 -2.94 -5.46
N ARG A 126 17.36 -2.73 -4.14
CA ARG A 126 17.37 -3.83 -3.17
C ARG A 126 16.14 -4.74 -3.27
N VAL A 127 14.97 -4.21 -3.62
CA VAL A 127 13.78 -5.01 -3.90
C VAL A 127 14.00 -5.86 -5.13
N LYS A 128 14.56 -5.27 -6.19
CA LYS A 128 14.86 -6.00 -7.43
C LYS A 128 15.84 -7.15 -7.21
N GLU A 129 16.83 -6.96 -6.34
CA GLU A 129 17.77 -8.03 -5.95
C GLU A 129 17.12 -9.10 -5.07
N ALA A 130 16.14 -8.72 -4.23
CA ALA A 130 15.52 -9.63 -3.26
C ALA A 130 14.35 -10.44 -3.82
N THR A 131 13.79 -10.06 -4.98
CA THR A 131 12.62 -10.74 -5.57
C THR A 131 12.54 -10.57 -7.09
N ASN A 132 11.99 -11.59 -7.76
CA ASN A 132 11.73 -11.57 -9.20
C ASN A 132 10.39 -10.93 -9.57
N LEU A 133 9.60 -10.49 -8.58
CA LEU A 133 8.32 -9.84 -8.84
C LEU A 133 8.52 -8.47 -9.52
N PRO A 134 7.56 -8.06 -10.38
CA PRO A 134 7.54 -6.70 -10.91
C PRO A 134 7.49 -5.67 -9.77
N ASN A 135 8.39 -4.68 -9.82
CA ASN A 135 8.41 -3.56 -8.89
C ASN A 135 8.40 -2.20 -9.61
N TYR A 136 7.76 -1.21 -8.97
CA TYR A 136 7.50 0.13 -9.48
C TYR A 136 7.87 1.24 -8.49
#